data_AF-A0A0Q7EIG6-F1
#
_entry.id   AF-A0A0Q7EIG6-F1
#
_cell.length_a   1.000
_cell.length_b   1.000
_cell.length_c   1.000
_cell.angle_alpha   90.00
_cell.angle_beta   90.00
_cell.angle_gamma   90.00
#
_symmetry.space_group_name_H-M   'P 1'
#
loop_
_entity.id
_entity.type
_entity.pdbx_description
1 polymer ?
#
loop_
_entity_poly.entity_id
_entity_poly.type
_entity_poly.pdbx_seq_one_letter_code
_entity_poly.pdbx_strand_id
1 'polypeptide(L)'
;MANPIIRGVSSLTRFSGRDRRRQFWPYAGVVIALSYGLMMVFGVAAMAPMITAMTDYAAANPEHATVTTGPGHYEVSIDAAAPGAPSPDFLPFLTVVGAVALIAVVLLSAAVSRRLHDTGRTALWGLAPLPFLTFGLVVTPMMMGNFMGEAEPNFALFGLLFLNNVVYMAALVGLIAVLCLATKPGPNRYGEEPA
;
A
#
# COMPACT_ATOMS: atom_id res chain seq x y z
N MET A 1 -1.00 2.63 33.27
CA MET A 1 -1.55 2.80 31.91
C MET A 1 -1.41 1.47 31.18
N ALA A 2 -2.49 0.92 30.60
CA ALA A 2 -2.39 -0.30 29.81
C ALA A 2 -1.46 -0.10 28.60
N ASN A 3 -0.67 -1.11 28.24
CA ASN A 3 0.22 -1.07 27.08
C ASN A 3 -0.60 -0.70 25.82
N PRO A 4 -0.23 0.36 25.07
CA PRO A 4 -1.01 0.85 23.93
C PRO A 4 -1.16 -0.19 22.81
N ILE A 5 -0.17 -1.07 22.65
CA ILE A 5 -0.20 -2.15 21.65
C ILE A 5 -1.25 -3.19 22.03
N ILE A 6 -1.21 -3.69 23.27
CA ILE A 6 -2.18 -4.67 23.79
C ILE A 6 -3.60 -4.10 23.73
N ARG A 7 -3.76 -2.82 24.10
CA ARG A 7 -5.05 -2.13 24.01
C ARG A 7 -5.56 -2.10 22.57
N GLY A 8 -4.71 -1.77 21.60
CA GLY A 8 -5.07 -1.77 20.17
C GLY A 8 -5.58 -3.13 19.70
N VAL A 9 -4.84 -4.20 20.00
CA VAL A 9 -5.21 -5.59 19.64
C VAL A 9 -6.50 -6.05 20.34
N SER A 10 -6.69 -5.70 21.62
CA SER A 10 -7.94 -6.02 22.34
C SER A 10 -9.17 -5.25 21.84
N SER A 11 -8.98 -4.21 21.03
CA SER A 11 -10.02 -3.29 20.58
C SER A 11 -10.19 -3.26 19.06
N LEU A 12 -9.83 -4.35 18.37
CA LEU A 12 -9.89 -4.44 16.90
C LEU A 12 -11.30 -4.24 16.32
N THR A 13 -12.34 -4.63 17.06
CA THR A 13 -13.74 -4.51 16.61
C THR A 13 -14.47 -3.31 17.24
N ARG A 14 -13.79 -2.53 18.10
CA ARG A 14 -14.41 -1.42 18.83
C ARG A 14 -14.20 -0.10 18.09
N PHE A 15 -15.12 0.26 17.20
CA PHE A 15 -15.02 1.51 16.42
C PHE A 15 -15.42 2.77 17.20
N SER A 16 -16.10 2.61 18.34
CA SER A 16 -16.54 3.72 19.20
C SER A 16 -15.47 4.12 20.24
N GLY A 17 -15.64 5.32 20.80
CA GLY A 17 -14.72 5.88 21.78
C GLY A 17 -13.60 6.71 21.14
N ARG A 18 -12.57 7.00 21.93
CA ARG A 18 -11.51 7.96 21.63
C ARG A 18 -10.14 7.41 22.01
N ASP A 19 -9.14 7.64 21.14
CA ASP A 19 -7.75 7.28 21.38
C ASP A 19 -6.85 8.51 21.32
N ARG A 20 -6.08 8.78 22.39
CA ARG A 20 -5.06 9.84 22.41
C ARG A 20 -3.85 9.43 21.54
N ARG A 21 -3.04 10.42 21.12
CA ARG A 21 -1.83 10.19 20.28
C ARG A 21 -0.90 9.11 20.84
N ARG A 22 -0.66 9.14 22.15
CA ARG A 22 0.22 8.20 22.87
C ARG A 22 -0.32 6.76 22.89
N GLN A 23 -1.63 6.57 22.67
CA GLN A 23 -2.25 5.25 22.55
C GLN A 23 -2.26 4.76 21.10
N PHE A 24 -2.54 5.68 20.17
CA PHE A 24 -2.65 5.36 18.74
C PHE A 24 -1.30 5.05 18.08
N TRP A 25 -0.31 5.96 18.19
CA TRP A 25 0.92 5.87 17.39
C TRP A 25 1.79 4.64 17.69
N PRO A 26 1.96 4.17 18.94
CA PRO A 26 2.71 2.94 19.20
C PRO A 26 2.07 1.71 18.56
N TYR A 27 0.73 1.59 18.65
CA TYR A 27 0.01 0.51 17.99
C TYR A 27 0.11 0.61 16.47
N ALA A 28 -0.16 1.80 15.91
CA ALA A 28 -0.08 2.02 14.47
C ALA A 28 1.33 1.75 13.92
N GLY A 29 2.36 2.18 14.63
CA GLY A 29 3.76 1.93 14.28
C GLY A 29 4.10 0.45 14.24
N VAL A 30 3.62 -0.35 15.19
CA VAL A 30 3.80 -1.81 15.17
C VAL A 30 3.10 -2.44 13.97
N VAL A 31 1.84 -2.07 13.69
CA VAL A 31 1.12 -2.60 12.53
C VAL A 31 1.87 -2.25 11.23
N ILE A 32 2.29 -1.00 11.07
CA ILE A 32 3.06 -0.54 9.90
C ILE A 32 4.38 -1.32 9.76
N ALA A 33 5.15 -1.44 10.85
CA ALA A 33 6.43 -2.15 10.83
C ALA A 33 6.24 -3.64 10.47
N LEU A 34 5.22 -4.30 11.03
CA LEU A 34 4.87 -5.67 10.69
C LEU A 34 4.44 -5.78 9.22
N SER A 35 3.62 -4.86 8.71
CA SER A 35 3.22 -4.85 7.30
C SER A 35 4.42 -4.73 6.37
N TYR A 36 5.38 -3.85 6.66
CA TYR A 36 6.62 -3.76 5.86
C TYR A 36 7.48 -5.02 5.97
N GLY A 37 7.59 -5.61 7.16
CA GLY A 37 8.32 -6.88 7.35
C GLY A 37 7.69 -8.04 6.57
N LEU A 38 6.37 -8.18 6.65
CA LEU A 38 5.62 -9.17 5.87
C LEU A 38 5.78 -8.93 4.37
N MET A 39 5.71 -7.67 3.92
CA MET A 39 5.94 -7.32 2.52
C MET A 39 7.35 -7.70 2.06
N MET A 40 8.38 -7.43 2.87
CA MET A 40 9.76 -7.77 2.53
C MET A 40 9.95 -9.28 2.39
N VAL A 41 9.42 -10.06 3.35
CA VAL A 41 9.57 -11.53 3.35
C VAL A 41 8.75 -12.18 2.24
N PHE A 42 7.44 -11.90 2.18
CA PHE A 42 6.54 -12.54 1.21
C PHE A 42 6.64 -11.96 -0.18
N GLY A 43 6.98 -10.67 -0.32
CA GLY A 43 7.18 -10.03 -1.63
C GLY A 43 8.40 -10.58 -2.36
N VAL A 44 9.52 -10.79 -1.65
CA VAL A 44 10.70 -11.46 -2.23
C VAL A 44 10.36 -12.88 -2.66
N ALA A 45 9.69 -13.65 -1.80
CA ALA A 45 9.27 -15.01 -2.14
C ALA A 45 8.31 -15.04 -3.35
N ALA A 46 7.41 -14.07 -3.47
CA ALA A 46 6.47 -13.98 -4.59
C ALA A 46 7.13 -13.58 -5.92
N MET A 47 8.26 -12.86 -5.87
CA MET A 47 9.04 -12.49 -7.07
C MET A 47 10.05 -13.57 -7.49
N ALA A 48 10.41 -14.48 -6.60
CA ALA A 48 11.42 -15.51 -6.85
C ALA A 48 11.13 -16.36 -8.11
N PRO A 49 9.89 -16.87 -8.36
CA PRO A 49 9.61 -17.66 -9.56
C PRO A 49 9.84 -16.89 -10.87
N MET A 50 9.48 -15.60 -10.89
CA MET A 50 9.68 -14.74 -12.05
C MET A 50 11.17 -14.54 -12.32
N ILE A 51 11.96 -14.27 -11.28
CA ILE A 51 13.41 -14.09 -11.39
C ILE A 51 14.05 -15.37 -11.92
N THR A 52 13.72 -16.53 -11.35
CA THR A 52 14.23 -17.84 -11.81
C THR A 52 13.88 -18.09 -13.27
N ALA A 53 12.63 -17.84 -13.69
CA ALA A 53 12.22 -18.04 -15.07
C ALA A 53 13.01 -17.15 -16.05
N MET A 54 13.26 -15.89 -15.70
CA MET A 54 14.06 -14.98 -16.52
C MET A 54 15.53 -15.39 -16.58
N THR A 55 16.12 -15.82 -15.45
CA THR A 55 17.52 -16.28 -15.43
C THR A 55 17.71 -17.56 -16.22
N ASP A 56 16.78 -18.51 -16.11
CA ASP A 56 16.84 -19.78 -16.81
C ASP A 56 16.70 -19.57 -18.33
N TYR A 57 15.79 -18.67 -18.74
CA TYR A 57 15.65 -18.31 -20.15
C TYR A 57 16.91 -17.63 -20.71
N ALA A 58 17.48 -16.68 -19.97
CA ALA A 58 18.69 -15.97 -20.39
C ALA A 58 19.91 -16.90 -20.49
N ALA A 59 20.03 -17.88 -19.59
CA ALA A 59 21.07 -18.89 -19.65
C ALA A 59 20.90 -19.84 -20.85
N ALA A 60 19.65 -20.15 -21.21
CA ALA A 60 19.32 -21.01 -22.34
C ALA A 60 19.41 -20.30 -23.71
N ASN A 61 19.19 -18.99 -23.75
CA ASN A 61 19.13 -18.17 -24.98
C ASN A 61 20.06 -16.94 -24.88
N PRO A 62 21.39 -17.14 -24.76
CA PRO A 62 22.35 -16.05 -24.58
C PRO A 62 22.37 -15.04 -25.73
N GLU A 63 21.92 -15.42 -26.93
CA GLU A 63 21.78 -14.53 -28.09
C GLU A 63 20.61 -13.53 -27.97
N HIS A 64 19.63 -13.81 -27.11
CA HIS A 64 18.44 -12.99 -26.88
C HIS A 64 18.44 -12.32 -25.50
N ALA A 65 19.50 -12.50 -24.72
CA ALA A 65 19.61 -11.96 -23.37
C ALA A 65 20.96 -11.30 -23.14
N THR A 66 20.92 -10.05 -22.64
CA THR A 66 22.11 -9.36 -22.14
C THR A 66 22.14 -9.46 -20.63
N VAL A 67 23.14 -10.15 -20.09
CA VAL A 67 23.36 -10.27 -18.65
C VAL A 67 24.48 -9.32 -18.24
N THR A 68 24.13 -8.27 -17.49
CA THR A 68 25.09 -7.34 -16.93
C THR A 68 25.29 -7.66 -15.46
N THR A 69 26.54 -7.96 -15.08
CA THR A 69 26.92 -8.23 -13.69
C THR A 69 27.87 -7.14 -13.21
N GLY A 70 27.58 -6.56 -12.05
CA GLY A 70 28.47 -5.61 -11.40
C GLY A 70 28.41 -5.70 -9.88
N PRO A 71 29.21 -4.91 -9.15
CA PRO A 71 29.26 -4.97 -7.70
C PRO A 71 27.86 -4.71 -7.11
N GLY A 72 27.22 -5.74 -6.57
CA GLY A 72 25.93 -5.66 -5.91
C GLY A 72 24.69 -5.60 -6.82
N HIS A 73 24.83 -5.75 -8.14
CA HIS A 73 23.67 -5.83 -9.04
C HIS A 73 23.82 -6.93 -10.09
N TYR A 74 22.69 -7.56 -10.39
CA TYR A 74 22.55 -8.57 -11.42
C TYR A 74 21.35 -8.15 -12.27
N GLU A 75 21.62 -7.75 -13.51
CA GLU A 75 20.61 -7.28 -14.45
C GLU A 75 20.53 -8.25 -15.63
N VAL A 76 19.32 -8.72 -15.92
CA VAL A 76 19.03 -9.58 -17.07
C VAL A 76 18.05 -8.82 -17.95
N SER A 77 18.53 -8.38 -19.11
CA SER A 77 17.70 -7.77 -20.14
C SER A 77 17.41 -8.82 -21.20
N ILE A 78 16.15 -9.21 -21.34
CA ILE A 78 15.66 -10.14 -22.36
C ILE A 78 14.99 -9.33 -23.45
N ASP A 79 15.26 -9.64 -24.71
CA ASP A 79 14.48 -9.10 -25.82
C ASP A 79 13.04 -9.62 -25.72
N ALA A 80 12.09 -8.72 -25.45
CA ALA A 80 10.68 -9.05 -25.27
C ALA A 80 10.04 -9.66 -26.54
N ALA A 81 10.64 -9.45 -27.72
CA ALA A 81 10.18 -10.04 -28.97
C ALA A 81 10.77 -11.44 -29.24
N ALA A 82 11.66 -11.94 -28.38
CA ALA A 82 12.29 -13.23 -28.57
C ALA A 82 11.29 -14.40 -28.41
N PRO A 83 11.35 -15.43 -29.26
CA PRO A 83 10.47 -16.59 -29.15
C PRO A 83 10.59 -17.28 -27.80
N GLY A 84 9.46 -17.48 -27.12
CA GLY A 84 9.41 -18.15 -25.82
C GLY A 84 9.91 -17.30 -24.64
N ALA A 85 10.13 -16.00 -24.83
CA ALA A 85 10.47 -15.09 -23.73
C ALA A 85 9.39 -15.17 -22.63
N PRO A 86 9.77 -15.38 -21.36
CA PRO A 86 8.80 -15.47 -20.27
C PRO A 86 8.10 -14.14 -20.08
N SER A 87 6.76 -14.14 -20.12
CA SER A 87 5.97 -12.97 -19.75
C SER A 87 6.12 -12.71 -18.25
N PRO A 88 6.46 -11.49 -17.81
CA PRO A 88 6.55 -11.19 -16.37
C PRO A 88 5.17 -11.33 -15.71
N ASP A 89 5.00 -12.32 -14.84
CA ASP A 89 3.78 -12.48 -14.04
C ASP A 89 3.93 -11.77 -12.68
N PHE A 90 3.34 -10.58 -12.58
CA PHE A 90 3.32 -9.79 -11.35
C PHE A 90 2.17 -10.16 -10.41
N LEU A 91 1.25 -11.03 -10.83
CA LEU A 91 0.04 -11.34 -10.06
C LEU A 91 0.35 -11.90 -8.65
N PRO A 92 1.32 -12.83 -8.46
CA PRO A 92 1.67 -13.30 -7.12
C PRO A 92 2.13 -12.17 -6.20
N PHE A 93 3.00 -11.29 -6.70
CA PHE A 93 3.50 -10.14 -5.96
C PHE A 93 2.37 -9.16 -5.61
N LEU A 94 1.54 -8.80 -6.59
CA LEU A 94 0.39 -7.91 -6.37
C LEU A 94 -0.62 -8.50 -5.38
N THR A 95 -0.79 -9.83 -5.38
CA THR A 95 -1.65 -10.53 -4.42
C THR A 95 -1.12 -10.39 -3.00
N VAL A 96 0.20 -10.59 -2.79
CA VAL A 96 0.84 -10.37 -1.49
C VAL A 96 0.69 -8.92 -1.04
N VAL A 97 0.93 -7.96 -1.94
CA VAL A 97 0.79 -6.53 -1.66
C VAL A 97 -0.63 -6.20 -1.20
N GLY A 98 -1.63 -6.66 -1.97
CA GLY A 98 -3.05 -6.45 -1.67
C GLY A 98 -3.47 -7.09 -0.34
N ALA A 99 -3.03 -8.32 -0.07
CA ALA A 99 -3.34 -9.04 1.17
C ALA A 99 -2.76 -8.34 2.40
N VAL A 100 -1.47 -7.96 2.37
CA VAL A 100 -0.81 -7.25 3.47
C VAL A 100 -1.44 -5.89 3.71
N ALA A 101 -1.75 -5.14 2.65
CA ALA A 101 -2.43 -3.85 2.76
C ALA A 101 -3.83 -4.00 3.38
N LEU A 102 -4.61 -5.00 2.94
CA LEU A 102 -5.93 -5.28 3.49
C LEU A 102 -5.87 -5.62 4.99
N ILE A 103 -4.92 -6.48 5.39
CA ILE A 103 -4.70 -6.82 6.80
C ILE A 103 -4.35 -5.55 7.59
N ALA A 104 -3.45 -4.71 7.09
CA ALA A 104 -3.08 -3.45 7.74
C ALA A 104 -4.29 -2.52 7.93
N VAL A 105 -5.11 -2.37 6.88
CA VAL A 105 -6.35 -1.57 6.93
C VAL A 105 -7.31 -2.12 7.98
N VAL A 106 -7.54 -3.43 8.01
CA VAL A 106 -8.42 -4.07 9.00
C VAL A 106 -7.90 -3.80 10.42
N LEU A 107 -6.61 -4.03 10.68
CA LEU A 107 -5.99 -3.83 11.99
C LEU A 107 -6.01 -2.36 12.44
N LEU A 108 -5.88 -1.41 11.51
CA LEU A 108 -5.86 0.02 11.82
C LEU A 108 -7.26 0.65 11.88
N SER A 109 -8.26 0.07 11.21
CA SER A 109 -9.57 0.66 10.98
C SER A 109 -10.24 1.20 12.25
N ALA A 110 -10.33 0.38 13.30
CA ALA A 110 -10.93 0.77 14.57
C ALA A 110 -10.09 1.82 15.32
N ALA A 111 -8.76 1.71 15.29
CA ALA A 111 -7.85 2.67 15.92
C ALA A 111 -7.88 4.05 15.23
N VAL A 112 -7.89 4.08 13.89
CA VAL A 112 -8.06 5.30 13.09
C VAL A 112 -9.40 5.94 13.37
N SER A 113 -10.48 5.15 13.47
CA SER A 113 -11.81 5.65 13.81
C SER A 113 -11.82 6.37 15.17
N ARG A 114 -11.31 5.71 16.22
CA ARG A 114 -11.20 6.30 17.57
C ARG A 114 -10.27 7.51 17.61
N ARG A 115 -9.22 7.54 16.78
CA ARG A 115 -8.32 8.68 16.68
C ARG A 115 -8.99 9.89 16.02
N LEU A 116 -9.75 9.66 14.94
CA LEU A 116 -10.55 10.70 14.28
C LEU A 116 -11.61 11.26 15.24
N HIS A 117 -12.31 10.38 15.97
CA HIS A 117 -13.26 10.75 17.02
C HIS A 117 -12.63 11.60 18.12
N ASP A 118 -11.38 11.33 18.51
CA ASP A 118 -10.66 12.12 19.50
C ASP A 118 -10.42 13.57 19.05
N THR A 119 -10.31 13.80 17.74
CA THR A 119 -10.21 15.15 17.15
C THR A 119 -11.58 15.77 16.85
N GLY A 120 -12.68 15.10 17.21
CA GLY A 120 -14.06 15.52 16.95
C GLY A 120 -14.56 15.27 15.53
N ARG A 121 -13.80 14.56 14.69
CA ARG A 121 -14.17 14.23 13.29
C ARG A 121 -14.87 12.88 13.21
N THR A 122 -15.61 12.64 12.12
CA THR A 122 -16.20 11.33 11.82
C THR A 122 -15.14 10.34 11.34
N ALA A 123 -15.37 9.05 11.56
CA ALA A 123 -14.52 7.99 10.99
C ALA A 123 -14.45 8.01 9.45
N LEU A 124 -15.46 8.60 8.78
CA LEU A 124 -15.51 8.73 7.32
C LEU A 124 -14.31 9.48 6.72
N TRP A 125 -13.65 10.36 7.48
CA TRP A 125 -12.40 11.00 7.04
C TRP A 125 -11.29 10.00 6.73
N GLY A 126 -11.31 8.83 7.38
CA GLY A 126 -10.37 7.74 7.10
C GLY A 126 -10.59 7.08 5.73
N LEU A 127 -11.77 7.24 5.13
CA LEU A 127 -12.11 6.67 3.81
C LEU A 127 -11.71 7.60 2.66
N ALA A 128 -11.31 8.85 2.94
CA ALA A 128 -10.99 9.84 1.91
C ALA A 128 -9.99 9.36 0.83
N PRO A 129 -8.96 8.55 1.14
CA PRO A 129 -8.05 8.03 0.11
C PRO A 129 -8.65 6.93 -0.78
N LEU A 130 -9.71 6.24 -0.34
CA LEU A 130 -10.21 5.03 -1.01
C LEU A 130 -10.74 5.26 -2.43
N PRO A 131 -11.55 6.31 -2.72
CA PRO A 131 -12.03 6.54 -4.08
C PRO A 131 -10.88 6.69 -5.09
N PHE A 132 -9.81 7.40 -4.71
CA PHE A 132 -8.66 7.64 -5.57
C PHE A 132 -7.79 6.38 -5.73
N LEU A 133 -7.69 5.56 -4.69
CA LEU A 133 -7.04 4.25 -4.76
C LEU A 133 -7.81 3.32 -5.71
N THR A 134 -9.14 3.22 -5.54
CA THR A 134 -10.01 2.41 -6.41
C THR A 134 -9.92 2.88 -7.86
N PHE A 135 -9.96 4.19 -8.10
CA PHE A 135 -9.77 4.75 -9.44
C PHE A 135 -8.42 4.32 -10.03
N GLY A 136 -7.32 4.46 -9.27
CA GLY A 136 -5.99 4.05 -9.72
C GLY A 136 -5.91 2.56 -10.05
N LEU A 137 -6.51 1.70 -9.22
CA LEU A 137 -6.51 0.25 -9.43
C LEU A 137 -7.31 -0.18 -10.68
N VAL A 138 -8.38 0.53 -11.02
CA VAL A 138 -9.21 0.22 -12.19
C VAL A 138 -8.59 0.77 -13.48
N VAL A 139 -8.05 1.99 -13.43
CA VAL A 139 -7.62 2.71 -14.64
C VAL A 139 -6.18 2.37 -15.04
N THR A 140 -5.31 2.02 -14.08
CA THR A 140 -3.90 1.67 -14.40
C THR A 140 -3.79 0.44 -15.31
N PRO A 141 -4.50 -0.69 -15.07
CA PRO A 141 -4.46 -1.84 -15.98
C PRO A 141 -4.98 -1.51 -17.38
N MET A 142 -6.00 -0.66 -17.49
CA MET A 142 -6.51 -0.19 -18.79
C MET A 142 -5.43 0.62 -19.54
N MET A 143 -4.70 1.48 -18.83
CA MET A 143 -3.59 2.24 -19.41
C MET A 143 -2.45 1.31 -19.84
N MET A 144 -2.03 0.36 -19.01
CA MET A 144 -0.97 -0.60 -19.34
C MET A 144 -1.34 -1.47 -20.55
N GLY A 145 -2.60 -1.91 -20.65
CA GLY A 145 -3.10 -2.64 -21.83
C GLY A 145 -2.96 -1.83 -23.12
N ASN A 146 -3.22 -0.52 -23.09
CA ASN A 146 -3.02 0.35 -24.24
C ASN A 146 -1.54 0.56 -24.58
N PHE A 147 -0.65 0.59 -23.59
CA PHE A 147 0.80 0.70 -23.81
C PHE A 147 1.44 -0.59 -24.35
N MET A 148 0.90 -1.75 -23.99
CA MET A 148 1.39 -3.05 -24.45
C MET A 148 0.81 -3.44 -25.82
N GLY A 149 -0.30 -2.84 -26.23
CA GLY A 149 -0.75 -2.89 -27.62
C GLY A 149 -0.02 -1.86 -28.49
N GLU A 150 0.00 -2.03 -29.80
CA GLU A 150 0.54 -1.05 -30.76
C GLU A 150 -0.27 0.27 -30.83
N ALA A 151 -1.00 0.62 -29.77
CA ALA A 151 -1.82 1.82 -29.71
C ALA A 151 -0.99 3.05 -29.30
N GLU A 152 -1.33 4.22 -29.83
CA GLU A 152 -0.69 5.47 -29.45
C GLU A 152 -0.89 5.77 -27.94
N PRO A 153 0.14 6.24 -27.22
CA PRO A 153 0.03 6.62 -25.82
C PRO A 153 -1.07 7.66 -25.57
N ASN A 154 -2.03 7.33 -24.70
CA ASN A 154 -3.09 8.25 -24.32
C ASN A 154 -2.63 9.22 -23.22
N PHE A 155 -2.08 10.37 -23.62
CA PHE A 155 -1.58 11.41 -22.72
C PHE A 155 -2.66 12.00 -21.79
N ALA A 156 -3.93 12.02 -22.21
CA ALA A 156 -5.03 12.49 -21.37
C ALA A 156 -5.28 11.52 -20.20
N LEU A 157 -5.28 10.21 -20.47
CA LEU A 157 -5.42 9.17 -19.45
C LEU A 157 -4.24 9.18 -18.48
N PHE A 158 -3.03 9.36 -19.00
CA PHE A 158 -1.83 9.55 -18.19
C PHE A 158 -1.94 10.78 -17.28
N GLY A 159 -2.32 11.94 -17.82
CA GLY A 159 -2.51 13.16 -17.04
C GLY A 159 -3.59 13.02 -15.95
N LEU A 160 -4.67 12.29 -16.25
CA LEU A 160 -5.73 11.99 -15.29
C LEU A 160 -5.24 11.08 -14.16
N LEU A 161 -4.48 10.03 -14.47
CA LEU A 161 -3.86 9.14 -13.47
C LEU A 161 -2.85 9.89 -12.61
N PHE A 162 -2.04 10.76 -13.21
CA PHE A 162 -1.10 11.62 -12.48
C PHE A 162 -1.84 12.54 -11.50
N LEU A 163 -2.87 13.24 -11.96
CA LEU A 163 -3.69 14.10 -11.10
C LEU A 163 -4.36 13.30 -9.98
N ASN A 164 -4.92 12.13 -10.29
CA ASN A 164 -5.50 11.23 -9.29
C ASN A 164 -4.46 10.83 -8.23
N ASN A 165 -3.23 10.54 -8.63
CA ASN A 165 -2.14 10.22 -7.71
C ASN A 165 -1.79 11.40 -6.80
N VAL A 166 -1.71 12.62 -7.34
CA VAL A 166 -1.49 13.83 -6.53
C VAL A 166 -2.60 14.04 -5.50
N VAL A 167 -3.87 13.88 -5.90
CA VAL A 167 -5.01 14.01 -4.99
C VAL A 167 -5.03 12.88 -3.94
N TYR A 168 -4.70 11.66 -4.33
CA TYR A 168 -4.52 10.54 -3.41
C TYR A 168 -3.45 10.83 -2.35
N MET A 169 -2.29 11.33 -2.77
CA MET A 169 -1.20 11.72 -1.86
C MET A 169 -1.63 12.85 -0.92
N ALA A 170 -2.33 13.87 -1.43
CA ALA A 170 -2.88 14.94 -0.62
C ALA A 170 -3.89 14.41 0.42
N ALA A 171 -4.76 13.46 0.04
CA ALA A 171 -5.71 12.82 0.96
C ALA A 171 -5.00 12.02 2.06
N LEU A 172 -3.94 11.26 1.72
CA LEU A 172 -3.14 10.53 2.70
C LEU A 172 -2.42 11.47 3.67
N VAL A 173 -1.72 12.49 3.16
CA VAL A 173 -1.01 13.47 3.98
C VAL A 173 -1.99 14.24 4.87
N GLY A 174 -3.13 14.65 4.32
CA GLY A 174 -4.20 15.30 5.08
C GLY A 174 -4.76 14.41 6.19
N LEU A 175 -4.99 13.12 5.92
CA LEU A 175 -5.42 12.16 6.94
C LEU A 175 -4.36 12.00 8.03
N ILE A 176 -3.09 11.82 7.68
CA ILE A 176 -1.98 11.73 8.64
C ILE A 176 -1.90 13.00 9.49
N ALA A 177 -1.99 14.18 8.87
CA ALA A 177 -1.98 15.46 9.58
C ALA A 177 -3.12 15.54 10.60
N VAL A 178 -4.33 15.11 10.22
CA VAL A 178 -5.48 15.05 11.14
C VAL A 178 -5.23 14.07 12.29
N LEU A 179 -4.68 12.89 12.02
CA LEU A 179 -4.34 11.90 13.07
C LEU A 179 -3.27 12.44 14.03
N CYS A 180 -2.40 13.33 13.55
CA CYS A 180 -1.43 14.08 14.33
C CYS A 180 -2.01 15.28 15.11
N LEU A 181 -3.27 15.69 14.93
CA LEU A 181 -3.82 16.87 15.64
C LEU A 181 -3.99 16.64 17.13
N ALA A 182 -4.13 17.72 17.92
CA ALA A 182 -4.27 17.61 19.37
C ALA A 182 -5.62 16.96 19.73
N THR A 183 -5.68 16.31 20.89
CA THR A 183 -6.93 15.83 21.44
C THR A 183 -7.89 17.00 21.65
N LYS A 184 -9.16 16.84 21.25
CA LYS A 184 -10.17 17.85 21.55
C LYS A 184 -10.41 17.89 23.07
N PRO A 185 -10.23 19.04 23.74
CA PRO A 185 -10.38 19.12 25.19
C PRO A 185 -11.83 18.88 25.61
N GLY A 186 -12.01 18.22 26.75
CA GLY A 186 -13.32 17.94 27.32
C GLY A 186 -14.12 16.86 26.58
N PRO A 187 -15.40 16.68 26.96
CA PRO A 187 -16.28 15.69 26.36
C PRO A 187 -16.63 16.06 24.91
N ASN A 188 -16.79 15.04 24.07
CA ASN A 188 -17.34 15.21 22.72
C ASN A 188 -18.40 14.13 22.45
N ARG A 189 -19.05 14.17 21.28
CA ARG A 189 -20.11 13.20 20.90
C ARG A 189 -19.69 11.73 20.91
N TYR A 190 -18.40 11.44 21.02
CA TYR A 190 -17.81 10.10 21.04
C TYR A 190 -17.33 9.67 22.43
N GLY A 191 -17.52 10.51 23.45
CA GLY A 191 -17.24 10.20 24.85
C GLY A 191 -16.35 11.22 25.56
N GLU A 192 -16.08 10.91 26.81
CA GLU A 192 -15.21 11.66 27.71
C GLU A 192 -13.76 11.74 27.19
N GLU A 193 -13.00 12.67 27.75
CA GLU A 193 -11.59 12.79 27.44
C GLU A 193 -10.84 11.51 27.88
N PRO A 194 -9.99 10.89 27.02
CA PRO A 194 -9.47 9.56 27.33
C PRO A 194 -8.36 9.65 28.37
N ALA A 195 -8.57 9.20 29.61
CA ALA A 195 -7.62 9.25 30.74
C ALA A 195 -6.10 9.19 30.42
#